data_AF-A0A164ZCP6-F1
#
_entry.id   AF-A0A164ZCP6-F1
#
_cell.length_a   1.000
_cell.length_b   1.000
_cell.length_c   1.000
_cell.angle_alpha   90.00
_cell.angle_beta   90.00
_cell.angle_gamma   90.00
#
_symmetry.space_group_name_H-M   'P 1'
#
loop_
_entity.id
_entity.type
_entity.pdbx_description
1 polymer ?
#
loop_
_entity_poly.entity_id
_entity_poly.type
_entity_poly.pdbx_seq_one_letter_code
_entity_poly.pdbx_strand_id
1 'polypeptide(L)'
;MSLTCSYPPGQTASASSRLDAYMKDSRNLKRVDDVNRRYRLLQQGKVDIVSFLSKLPKTLHDPSSLVVDVPVSSSHLIVMSVTGIFRERVERHSHIRWFQRIFVIIPSSGGGFCIVNEQIHITCATPEQMKASFKEPNVPAAIPAPSLASALPVPEPQTSASVIDPVLQQQMVASFSEQSGMNTAWSLKCLEENGWVFDRAAFVFTELKAANQIPPEAFIK
;
A
#
# COMPACT_ATOMS: atom_id res chain seq x y z
N MET A 1 -1.54 -18.80 9.88
CA MET A 1 -1.00 -18.25 8.62
C MET A 1 -0.22 -19.33 7.89
N SER A 2 -0.31 -19.43 6.56
CA SER A 2 0.54 -20.35 5.78
C SER A 2 1.02 -19.73 4.48
N LEU A 3 2.20 -20.16 4.02
CA LEU A 3 2.79 -19.74 2.76
C LEU A 3 2.72 -20.86 1.73
N THR A 4 2.48 -20.50 0.48
CA THR A 4 2.62 -21.39 -0.67
C THR A 4 3.52 -20.72 -1.71
N CYS A 5 4.31 -21.53 -2.40
CA CYS A 5 5.22 -21.06 -3.42
C CYS A 5 5.42 -22.14 -4.49
N SER A 6 5.39 -21.72 -5.75
CA SER A 6 5.58 -22.60 -6.91
C SER A 6 6.02 -21.80 -8.13
N TYR A 7 6.83 -22.42 -8.99
CA TYR A 7 7.12 -21.88 -10.31
C TYR A 7 5.89 -21.91 -11.22
N PRO A 8 5.74 -20.93 -12.13
CA PRO A 8 4.74 -21.00 -13.20
C PRO A 8 4.93 -22.27 -14.05
N PRO A 9 3.87 -22.79 -14.69
CA PRO A 9 3.97 -23.93 -15.59
C PRO A 9 5.04 -23.71 -16.67
N GLY A 10 5.88 -24.73 -16.90
CA GLY A 10 6.97 -24.67 -17.87
C GLY A 10 8.20 -23.86 -17.43
N GLN A 11 8.19 -23.25 -16.24
CA GLN A 11 9.34 -22.56 -15.68
C GLN A 11 10.00 -23.37 -14.56
N THR A 12 11.33 -23.28 -14.51
CA THR A 12 12.16 -23.85 -13.44
C THR A 12 13.02 -22.76 -12.80
N ALA A 13 13.74 -23.13 -11.74
CA ALA A 13 14.71 -22.24 -11.12
C ALA A 13 15.78 -21.81 -12.14
N SER A 14 15.98 -20.50 -12.25
CA SER A 14 17.09 -19.85 -12.92
C SER A 14 17.71 -18.82 -11.98
N ALA A 15 18.88 -18.27 -12.31
CA ALA A 15 19.52 -17.24 -11.50
C ALA A 15 18.59 -16.03 -11.21
N SER A 16 17.69 -15.68 -12.13
CA SER A 16 16.74 -14.56 -11.99
C SER A 16 15.39 -14.95 -11.38
N SER A 17 15.08 -16.26 -11.26
CA SER A 17 13.77 -16.75 -10.84
C SER A 17 13.78 -17.59 -9.55
N ARG A 18 14.93 -17.79 -8.88
CA ARG A 18 15.05 -18.66 -7.68
C ARG A 18 13.99 -18.32 -6.62
N LEU A 19 13.32 -19.33 -6.07
CA LEU A 19 12.31 -19.18 -5.01
C LEU A 19 12.74 -19.83 -3.69
N ASP A 20 14.03 -20.14 -3.56
CA ASP A 20 14.60 -20.94 -2.45
C ASP A 20 14.29 -20.36 -1.06
N ALA A 21 14.24 -19.03 -0.94
CA ALA A 21 13.91 -18.34 0.30
C ALA A 21 12.50 -18.68 0.83
N TYR A 22 11.58 -19.05 -0.06
CA TYR A 22 10.18 -19.35 0.26
C TYR A 22 9.85 -20.85 0.15
N MET A 23 10.53 -21.58 -0.73
CA MET A 23 10.23 -22.99 -1.03
C MET A 23 10.35 -23.91 0.19
N LYS A 24 11.29 -23.64 1.10
CA LYS A 24 11.48 -24.42 2.33
C LYS A 24 10.24 -24.40 3.24
N ASP A 25 9.50 -23.29 3.21
CA ASP A 25 8.31 -23.03 4.03
C ASP A 25 7.00 -23.16 3.22
N SER A 26 7.07 -23.63 1.97
CA SER A 26 5.92 -23.79 1.08
C SER A 26 5.04 -24.96 1.52
N ARG A 27 3.81 -24.65 1.95
CA ARG A 27 2.77 -25.60 2.38
C ARG A 27 1.88 -26.04 1.22
N ASN A 28 2.42 -26.82 0.29
CA ASN A 28 1.62 -27.44 -0.78
C ASN A 28 1.13 -28.83 -0.35
N LEU A 29 -0.15 -28.95 0.02
CA LEU A 29 -0.73 -30.22 0.50
C LEU A 29 -0.78 -31.33 -0.56
N LYS A 30 -0.63 -31.01 -1.85
CA LYS A 30 -0.49 -32.01 -2.93
C LYS A 30 0.93 -32.58 -3.02
N ARG A 31 1.93 -31.93 -2.42
CA ARG A 31 3.35 -32.33 -2.47
C ARG A 31 3.92 -32.74 -1.11
N VAL A 32 3.33 -32.24 -0.03
CA VAL A 32 3.74 -32.55 1.34
C VAL A 32 2.81 -33.64 1.84
N ASP A 33 3.28 -34.89 1.87
CA ASP A 33 2.47 -36.02 2.33
C ASP A 33 2.58 -36.25 3.85
N ASP A 34 3.74 -35.93 4.43
CA ASP A 34 3.97 -36.05 5.87
C ASP A 34 3.07 -35.10 6.68
N VAL A 35 2.22 -35.68 7.52
CA VAL A 35 1.24 -34.96 8.35
C VAL A 35 1.92 -34.03 9.34
N ASN A 36 3.01 -34.46 9.97
CA ASN A 36 3.74 -33.65 10.95
C ASN A 36 4.34 -32.39 10.29
N ARG A 37 4.85 -32.51 9.07
CA ARG A 37 5.31 -31.39 8.26
C ARG A 37 4.17 -30.47 7.85
N ARG A 38 2.98 -30.98 7.50
CA ARG A 38 1.80 -30.13 7.22
C ARG A 38 1.40 -29.25 8.39
N TYR A 39 1.50 -29.76 9.62
CA TYR A 39 1.24 -28.99 10.84
C TYR A 39 2.33 -27.94 11.08
N ARG A 40 3.62 -28.30 10.98
CA ARG A 40 4.75 -27.37 11.17
C ARG A 40 4.77 -26.21 10.16
N LEU A 41 4.30 -26.42 8.94
CA LEU A 41 4.23 -25.40 7.90
C LEU A 41 3.04 -24.43 8.07
N LEU A 42 2.15 -24.68 9.04
CA LEU A 42 1.06 -23.78 9.40
C LEU A 42 1.47 -23.00 10.67
N GLN A 43 1.69 -21.70 10.53
CA GLN A 43 2.02 -20.83 11.66
C GLN A 43 0.77 -20.56 12.49
N GLN A 44 0.82 -20.85 13.78
CA GLN A 44 -0.31 -20.73 14.72
C GLN A 44 0.06 -19.80 15.88
N GLY A 45 -0.83 -18.88 16.22
CA GLY A 45 -0.57 -17.88 17.25
C GLY A 45 0.24 -16.69 16.74
N LYS A 46 0.08 -15.54 17.41
CA LYS A 46 0.62 -14.25 16.95
C LYS A 46 2.15 -14.23 16.90
N VAL A 47 2.80 -14.84 17.90
CA VAL A 47 4.27 -14.85 18.03
C VAL A 47 4.92 -15.61 16.87
N ASP A 48 4.44 -16.82 16.59
CA ASP A 48 4.99 -17.66 15.51
C ASP A 48 4.76 -17.02 14.14
N ILE A 49 3.57 -16.42 13.93
CA ILE A 49 3.25 -15.70 12.69
C ILE A 49 4.21 -14.52 12.48
N VAL A 50 4.41 -13.67 13.49
CA VAL A 50 5.31 -12.52 13.39
C VAL A 50 6.77 -12.99 13.21
N SER A 51 7.21 -13.98 14.00
CA SER A 51 8.54 -14.59 13.88
C SER A 51 8.80 -15.13 12.48
N PHE A 52 7.82 -15.83 11.90
CA PHE A 52 7.88 -16.33 10.53
C PHE A 52 7.97 -15.19 9.50
N LEU A 53 7.09 -14.19 9.59
CA LEU A 53 7.09 -13.02 8.71
C LEU A 53 8.42 -12.25 8.77
N SER A 54 9.01 -12.09 9.96
CA SER A 54 10.29 -11.42 10.16
C SER A 54 11.48 -12.15 9.49
N LYS A 55 11.38 -13.46 9.27
CA LYS A 55 12.40 -14.28 8.59
C LYS A 55 12.30 -14.22 7.07
N LEU A 56 11.18 -13.74 6.53
CA LEU A 56 11.03 -13.57 5.08
C LEU A 56 11.94 -12.44 4.57
N PRO A 57 12.37 -12.50 3.29
CA PRO A 57 13.12 -11.40 2.67
C PRO A 57 12.38 -10.07 2.85
N LYS A 58 13.13 -8.98 3.06
CA LYS A 58 12.55 -7.64 3.10
C LYS A 58 11.92 -7.32 1.74
N THR A 59 10.75 -6.69 1.73
CA THR A 59 9.99 -6.45 0.50
C THR A 59 9.65 -4.96 0.33
N LEU A 60 9.63 -4.48 -0.91
CA LEU A 60 8.97 -3.24 -1.32
C LEU A 60 7.82 -3.61 -2.26
N HIS A 61 6.59 -3.38 -1.84
CA HIS A 61 5.43 -3.60 -2.70
C HIS A 61 5.25 -2.42 -3.65
N ASP A 62 4.79 -2.68 -4.87
CA ASP A 62 4.38 -1.65 -5.82
C ASP A 62 2.89 -1.34 -5.61
N PRO A 63 2.53 -0.18 -5.02
CA PRO A 63 1.14 0.14 -4.73
C PRO A 63 0.26 0.24 -5.98
N SER A 64 0.83 0.66 -7.12
CA SER A 64 0.10 0.82 -8.37
C SER A 64 -0.33 -0.52 -8.99
N SER A 65 0.30 -1.62 -8.55
CA SER A 65 0.01 -2.98 -9.02
C SER A 65 -1.02 -3.72 -8.15
N LEU A 66 -1.43 -3.14 -7.03
CA LEU A 66 -2.31 -3.83 -6.08
C LEU A 66 -3.73 -3.92 -6.62
N VAL A 67 -4.26 -5.14 -6.65
CA VAL A 67 -5.66 -5.42 -6.98
C VAL A 67 -6.29 -6.11 -5.79
N VAL A 68 -7.47 -5.62 -5.38
CA VAL A 68 -8.20 -6.13 -4.22
C VAL A 68 -9.56 -6.63 -4.64
N ASP A 69 -9.83 -7.91 -4.38
CA ASP A 69 -11.13 -8.53 -4.55
C ASP A 69 -11.72 -8.84 -3.18
N VAL A 70 -13.00 -8.53 -2.97
CA VAL A 70 -13.71 -8.81 -1.70
C VAL A 70 -14.86 -9.79 -1.98
N PRO A 71 -14.58 -11.10 -2.10
CA PRO A 71 -15.61 -12.10 -2.43
C PRO A 71 -16.67 -12.28 -1.35
N VAL A 72 -16.36 -12.01 -0.08
CA VAL A 72 -17.31 -12.11 1.03
C VAL A 72 -17.19 -10.88 1.91
N SER A 73 -18.31 -10.21 2.17
CA SER A 73 -18.39 -9.10 3.12
C SER A 73 -19.69 -9.21 3.92
N SER A 74 -19.58 -9.15 5.24
CA SER A 74 -20.68 -9.18 6.20
C SER A 74 -20.29 -8.45 7.47
N SER A 75 -21.23 -8.26 8.39
CA SER A 75 -20.96 -7.63 9.70
C SER A 75 -20.03 -8.46 10.60
N HIS A 76 -19.84 -9.76 10.34
CA HIS A 76 -19.07 -10.66 11.19
C HIS A 76 -17.77 -11.15 10.53
N LEU A 77 -17.68 -11.05 9.21
CA LEU A 77 -16.63 -11.68 8.42
C LEU A 77 -16.42 -10.94 7.11
N ILE A 78 -15.16 -10.71 6.77
CA ILE A 78 -14.72 -10.26 5.45
C ILE A 78 -13.68 -11.26 4.95
N VAL A 79 -13.84 -11.72 3.71
CA VAL A 79 -12.80 -12.44 2.98
C VAL A 79 -12.34 -11.53 1.86
N MET A 80 -11.05 -11.24 1.81
CA MET A 80 -10.46 -10.41 0.77
C MET A 80 -9.22 -11.10 0.18
N SER A 81 -9.03 -10.93 -1.12
CA SER A 81 -7.85 -11.34 -1.86
C SER A 81 -7.12 -10.09 -2.33
N VAL A 82 -5.83 -10.00 -2.03
CA VAL A 82 -4.95 -8.92 -2.49
C VAL A 82 -3.89 -9.54 -3.38
N THR A 83 -3.83 -9.12 -4.63
CA THR A 83 -2.76 -9.52 -5.55
C THR A 83 -1.90 -8.31 -5.90
N GLY A 84 -0.67 -8.56 -6.36
CA GLY A 84 0.18 -7.49 -6.85
C GLY A 84 1.63 -7.91 -7.02
N ILE A 85 2.49 -6.91 -7.16
CA ILE A 85 3.93 -7.07 -7.38
C ILE A 85 4.70 -6.52 -6.18
N PHE A 86 5.76 -7.23 -5.80
CA PHE A 86 6.77 -6.70 -4.88
C PHE A 86 8.18 -7.00 -5.36
N ARG A 87 9.13 -6.17 -4.90
CA ARG A 87 10.57 -6.34 -5.09
C ARG A 87 11.20 -6.77 -3.78
N GLU A 88 12.00 -7.82 -3.81
CA GLU A 88 12.84 -8.19 -2.67
C GLU A 88 13.98 -7.17 -2.50
N ARG A 89 14.17 -6.68 -1.27
CA ARG A 89 15.28 -5.81 -0.88
C ARG A 89 16.44 -6.68 -0.39
N VAL A 90 17.12 -7.37 -1.31
CA VAL A 90 18.36 -8.10 -1.04
C VAL A 90 19.55 -7.30 -1.56
N GLU A 91 20.66 -7.28 -0.83
CA GLU A 91 21.85 -6.44 -1.09
C GLU A 91 22.53 -6.66 -2.46
N ARG A 92 22.29 -7.80 -3.13
CA ARG A 92 22.98 -8.14 -4.39
C ARG A 92 22.07 -8.37 -5.60
N HIS A 93 20.82 -8.80 -5.42
CA HIS A 93 19.86 -9.02 -6.50
C HIS A 93 18.42 -8.76 -6.05
N SER A 94 17.74 -7.82 -6.70
CA SER A 94 16.34 -7.48 -6.42
C SER A 94 15.41 -8.31 -7.31
N HIS A 95 14.95 -9.46 -6.83
CA HIS A 95 13.95 -10.23 -7.55
C HIS A 95 12.58 -9.56 -7.46
N ILE A 96 11.87 -9.52 -8.60
CA ILE A 96 10.49 -9.06 -8.68
C ILE A 96 9.58 -10.28 -8.63
N ARG A 97 8.60 -10.25 -7.73
CA ARG A 97 7.68 -11.34 -7.44
C ARG A 97 6.26 -10.90 -7.63
N TRP A 98 5.45 -11.85 -8.08
CA TRP A 98 4.00 -11.73 -7.97
C TRP A 98 3.56 -12.42 -6.68
N PHE A 99 2.56 -11.83 -6.01
CA PHE A 99 1.97 -12.41 -4.83
C PHE A 99 0.45 -12.37 -4.87
N GLN A 100 -0.14 -13.25 -4.07
CA GLN A 100 -1.53 -13.20 -3.66
C GLN A 100 -1.61 -13.44 -2.15
N ARG A 101 -2.30 -12.56 -1.41
CA ARG A 101 -2.64 -12.77 0.00
C ARG A 101 -4.15 -12.83 0.12
N ILE A 102 -4.63 -13.93 0.66
CA ILE A 102 -6.03 -14.07 1.06
C ILE A 102 -6.11 -13.87 2.57
N PHE A 103 -6.95 -12.94 2.98
CA PHE A 103 -7.23 -12.64 4.38
C PHE A 103 -8.67 -13.03 4.72
N VAL A 104 -8.82 -13.63 5.89
CA VAL A 104 -10.10 -13.75 6.58
C VAL A 104 -10.05 -12.81 7.77
N ILE A 105 -10.97 -11.87 7.82
CA ILE A 105 -10.97 -10.73 8.71
C ILE A 105 -12.28 -10.71 9.51
N ILE A 106 -12.16 -10.49 10.81
CA ILE A 106 -13.29 -10.19 11.68
C ILE A 106 -13.32 -8.68 11.93
N PRO A 107 -14.41 -7.98 11.57
CA PRO A 107 -14.62 -6.59 11.96
C PRO A 107 -14.70 -6.47 13.49
N SER A 108 -13.98 -5.50 14.05
CA SER A 108 -14.04 -5.17 15.48
C SER A 108 -15.13 -4.14 15.74
N SER A 109 -15.84 -4.26 16.86
CA SER A 109 -16.86 -3.29 17.30
C SER A 109 -16.30 -1.87 17.48
N GLY A 110 -14.99 -1.74 17.70
CA GLY A 110 -14.29 -0.45 17.80
C GLY A 110 -13.81 0.15 16.46
N GLY A 111 -14.33 -0.32 15.32
CA GLY A 111 -13.98 0.22 13.99
C GLY A 111 -12.67 -0.29 13.40
N GLY A 112 -12.09 -1.36 13.97
CA GLY A 112 -10.86 -1.99 13.49
C GLY A 112 -11.08 -3.33 12.77
N PHE A 113 -10.00 -3.92 12.27
CA PHE A 113 -10.01 -5.22 11.60
C PHE A 113 -9.05 -6.20 12.28
N CYS A 114 -9.49 -7.44 12.49
CA CYS A 114 -8.65 -8.51 13.03
C CYS A 114 -8.47 -9.62 12.00
N ILE A 115 -7.24 -9.83 11.53
CA ILE A 115 -6.92 -10.95 10.63
C ILE A 115 -6.89 -12.23 11.45
N VAL A 116 -7.79 -13.18 11.14
CA VAL A 116 -7.88 -14.48 11.81
C VAL A 116 -7.26 -15.61 11.00
N ASN A 117 -7.34 -15.53 9.67
CA ASN A 117 -6.62 -16.43 8.78
C ASN A 117 -5.95 -15.63 7.67
N GLU A 118 -4.78 -16.12 7.27
CA GLU A 118 -4.04 -15.58 6.15
C GLU A 118 -3.36 -16.73 5.39
N GLN A 119 -3.50 -16.70 4.07
CA GLN A 119 -2.69 -17.49 3.17
C GLN A 119 -1.96 -16.57 2.19
N ILE A 120 -0.65 -16.74 2.07
CA ILE A 120 0.19 -16.06 1.09
C ILE A 120 0.63 -17.03 0.00
N HIS A 121 0.55 -16.62 -1.25
CA HIS A 121 1.16 -17.28 -2.39
C HIS A 121 2.20 -16.36 -3.02
N ILE A 122 3.37 -16.90 -3.33
CA ILE A 122 4.47 -16.17 -3.98
C ILE A 122 4.97 -16.96 -5.18
N THR A 123 5.13 -16.28 -6.31
CA THR A 123 5.74 -16.83 -7.52
C THR A 123 6.55 -15.77 -8.25
N CYS A 124 7.19 -16.15 -9.35
CA CYS A 124 7.90 -15.22 -10.22
C CYS A 124 6.89 -14.31 -10.93
N ALA A 125 7.20 -13.01 -11.04
CA ALA A 125 6.45 -12.13 -11.93
C ALA A 125 6.75 -12.50 -13.39
N THR A 126 5.75 -12.32 -14.27
CA THR A 126 5.94 -12.42 -15.71
C THR A 126 6.79 -11.26 -16.25
N PRO A 127 7.46 -11.40 -17.41
CA PRO A 127 8.21 -10.30 -18.02
C PRO A 127 7.37 -9.04 -18.23
N GLU A 128 6.09 -9.20 -18.58
CA GLU A 128 5.13 -8.12 -18.79
C GLU A 128 4.84 -7.38 -17.49
N GLN A 129 4.58 -8.13 -16.41
CA GLN A 129 4.36 -7.56 -15.07
C GLN A 129 5.61 -6.85 -14.56
N MET A 130 6.80 -7.43 -14.75
CA MET A 130 8.06 -6.80 -14.36
C MET A 130 8.25 -5.47 -15.08
N LYS A 131 8.00 -5.43 -16.40
CA LYS A 131 8.07 -4.21 -17.22
C LYS A 131 7.03 -3.17 -16.82
N ALA A 132 5.88 -3.59 -16.31
CA ALA A 132 4.80 -2.69 -15.89
C ALA A 132 4.97 -2.16 -14.46
N SER A 133 5.66 -2.90 -13.59
CA SER A 133 5.81 -2.59 -12.16
C SER A 133 6.80 -1.45 -11.88
N PHE A 134 6.61 -0.78 -10.73
CA PHE A 134 7.44 0.32 -10.23
C PHE A 134 7.62 1.47 -11.21
N LYS A 135 6.66 1.65 -12.13
CA LYS A 135 6.58 2.87 -12.92
C LYS A 135 6.09 3.97 -11.99
N GLU A 136 6.74 5.11 -12.04
CA GLU A 136 6.14 6.29 -11.45
C GLU A 136 4.81 6.54 -12.18
N PRO A 137 3.74 6.90 -11.46
CA PRO A 137 2.60 7.49 -12.13
C PRO A 137 3.16 8.64 -12.94
N ASN A 138 2.96 8.58 -14.26
CA ASN A 138 3.43 9.60 -15.18
C ASN A 138 2.65 10.88 -14.84
N VAL A 139 3.10 11.61 -13.83
CA VAL A 139 2.67 12.98 -13.60
C VAL A 139 3.16 13.70 -14.84
N PRO A 140 2.29 14.29 -15.67
CA PRO A 140 2.75 15.06 -16.82
C PRO A 140 3.78 16.06 -16.29
N ALA A 141 5.02 15.95 -16.78
CA ALA A 141 6.07 16.86 -16.44
C ALA A 141 5.54 18.27 -16.66
N ALA A 142 5.51 19.08 -15.60
CA ALA A 142 5.18 20.49 -15.70
C ALA A 142 6.06 21.09 -16.81
N ILE A 143 5.39 21.62 -17.83
CA ILE A 143 6.01 22.35 -18.93
C ILE A 143 6.87 23.47 -18.28
N PRO A 144 8.14 23.67 -18.67
CA PRO A 144 8.92 24.77 -18.14
C PRO A 144 8.29 26.08 -18.65
N ALA A 145 7.69 26.86 -17.75
CA ALA A 145 7.16 28.18 -18.09
C ALA A 145 8.33 29.17 -18.33
N PRO A 146 8.31 29.99 -19.39
CA PRO A 146 9.30 31.04 -19.59
C PRO A 146 9.07 32.19 -18.59
N SER A 147 10.15 32.67 -17.99
CA SER A 147 10.15 33.85 -17.13
C SER A 147 9.98 35.14 -17.94
N LEU A 148 8.90 35.89 -17.76
CA LEU A 148 8.89 37.34 -17.96
C LEU A 148 7.89 38.01 -17.01
N ALA A 149 8.35 39.11 -16.44
CA ALA A 149 7.69 39.94 -15.44
C ALA A 149 6.50 40.76 -16.00
N SER A 150 5.62 41.14 -15.08
CA SER A 150 4.80 42.37 -15.04
C SER A 150 3.28 42.21 -15.10
N ALA A 151 2.66 42.74 -14.03
CA ALA A 151 1.33 43.35 -13.90
C ALA A 151 0.03 42.52 -14.06
N LEU A 152 -0.84 42.69 -13.05
CA LEU A 152 -2.26 42.31 -12.88
C LEU A 152 -3.15 42.64 -14.12
N PRO A 153 -4.42 42.13 -14.26
CA PRO A 153 -5.30 41.54 -13.23
C PRO A 153 -6.04 40.23 -13.61
N VAL A 154 -6.58 39.59 -12.56
CA VAL A 154 -7.43 38.39 -12.44
C VAL A 154 -8.38 38.13 -13.63
N PRO A 155 -8.44 36.88 -14.14
CA PRO A 155 -9.64 36.05 -14.00
C PRO A 155 -9.35 34.63 -13.47
N GLU A 156 -10.31 34.12 -12.72
CA GLU A 156 -10.38 32.82 -12.04
C GLU A 156 -9.83 31.61 -12.85
N PRO A 157 -9.02 30.72 -12.24
CA PRO A 157 -8.74 29.41 -12.83
C PRO A 157 -9.76 28.39 -12.34
N GLN A 158 -10.51 27.88 -13.31
CA GLN A 158 -11.39 26.73 -13.23
C GLN A 158 -10.65 25.53 -12.62
N THR A 159 -11.14 25.08 -11.46
CA THR A 159 -10.75 23.83 -10.81
C THR A 159 -11.16 22.65 -11.69
N SER A 160 -10.15 21.98 -12.27
CA SER A 160 -10.33 20.63 -12.78
C SER A 160 -10.47 19.69 -11.59
N ALA A 161 -11.72 19.43 -11.21
CA ALA A 161 -12.07 18.48 -10.17
C ALA A 161 -11.55 17.08 -10.54
N SER A 162 -10.52 16.62 -9.82
CA SER A 162 -10.33 15.20 -9.60
C SER A 162 -11.49 14.74 -8.72
N VAL A 163 -12.29 13.80 -9.21
CA VAL A 163 -13.50 13.31 -8.54
C VAL A 163 -13.08 12.48 -7.33
N ILE A 164 -12.88 13.15 -6.20
CA ILE A 164 -12.84 12.52 -4.88
C ILE A 164 -14.26 12.60 -4.33
N ASP A 165 -14.77 11.49 -3.80
CA ASP A 165 -16.08 11.43 -3.16
C ASP A 165 -16.21 12.56 -2.10
N PRO A 166 -17.25 13.43 -2.18
CA PRO A 166 -17.45 14.53 -1.23
C PRO A 166 -17.46 14.08 0.24
N VAL A 167 -17.89 12.85 0.52
CA VAL A 167 -17.89 12.29 1.87
C VAL A 167 -16.47 11.99 2.34
N LEU A 168 -15.63 11.44 1.46
CA LEU A 168 -14.22 11.16 1.76
C LEU A 168 -13.45 12.46 1.97
N GLN A 169 -13.72 13.49 1.17
CA GLN A 169 -13.13 14.82 1.35
C GLN A 169 -13.43 15.39 2.74
N GLN A 170 -14.70 15.37 3.17
CA GLN A 170 -15.09 15.88 4.48
C GLN A 170 -14.44 15.10 5.63
N GLN A 171 -14.30 13.78 5.49
CA GLN A 171 -13.61 12.94 6.48
C GLN A 171 -12.10 13.24 6.55
N MET A 172 -11.45 13.47 5.40
CA MET A 172 -10.03 13.85 5.35
C MET A 172 -9.80 15.21 6.01
N VAL A 173 -10.67 16.21 5.75
CA VAL A 173 -10.59 17.53 6.39
C VAL A 173 -10.76 17.44 7.90
N ALA A 174 -11.74 16.67 8.37
CA ALA A 174 -11.95 16.47 9.81
C ALA A 174 -10.74 15.82 10.49
N SER A 175 -10.21 14.76 9.88
CA SER A 175 -9.04 14.04 10.40
C SER A 175 -7.77 14.92 10.40
N PHE A 176 -7.59 15.73 9.35
CA PHE A 176 -6.44 16.62 9.23
C PHE A 176 -6.50 17.79 10.22
N SER A 177 -7.70 18.35 10.43
CA SER A 177 -7.95 19.39 11.44
C SER A 177 -7.65 18.91 12.85
N GLU A 178 -8.04 17.67 13.18
CA GLU A 178 -7.75 17.06 14.47
C GLU A 178 -6.24 16.84 14.69
N GLN A 179 -5.52 16.33 13.68
CA GLN A 179 -4.08 16.03 13.79
C GLN A 179 -3.20 17.28 13.77
N SER A 180 -3.50 18.24 12.88
CA SER A 180 -2.71 19.46 12.73
C SER A 180 -3.02 20.50 13.83
N GLY A 181 -4.21 20.41 14.42
CA GLY A 181 -4.76 21.43 15.32
C GLY A 181 -5.24 22.68 14.59
N MET A 182 -5.17 22.71 13.25
CA MET A 182 -5.73 23.80 12.45
C MET A 182 -7.25 23.70 12.39
N ASN A 183 -7.93 24.81 12.16
CA ASN A 183 -9.36 24.80 11.89
C ASN A 183 -9.70 24.15 10.54
N THR A 184 -10.99 23.94 10.30
CA THR A 184 -11.50 23.24 9.11
C THR A 184 -11.15 23.96 7.81
N ALA A 185 -11.20 25.29 7.78
CA ALA A 185 -10.91 26.08 6.58
C ALA A 185 -9.44 25.95 6.16
N TRP A 186 -8.51 26.01 7.12
CA TRP A 186 -7.07 25.86 6.84
C TRP A 186 -6.68 24.41 6.56
N SER A 187 -7.37 23.45 7.17
CA SER A 187 -7.19 22.02 6.90
C SER A 187 -7.65 21.65 5.49
N LEU A 188 -8.80 22.17 5.05
CA LEU A 188 -9.29 22.06 3.67
C LEU A 188 -8.26 22.64 2.69
N LYS A 189 -7.83 23.88 2.93
CA LYS A 189 -6.86 24.57 2.07
C LYS A 189 -5.55 23.78 1.93
N CYS A 190 -5.03 23.26 3.05
CA CYS A 190 -3.80 22.46 3.04
C CYS A 190 -3.96 21.17 2.24
N LEU A 191 -5.11 20.49 2.35
CA LEU A 191 -5.41 19.29 1.58
C LEU A 191 -5.58 19.61 0.09
N GLU A 192 -6.28 20.68 -0.27
CA GLU A 192 -6.47 21.13 -1.66
C GLU A 192 -5.14 21.48 -2.33
N GLU A 193 -4.30 22.30 -1.68
CA GLU A 193 -2.99 22.71 -2.20
C GLU A 193 -2.02 21.53 -2.38
N ASN A 194 -2.23 20.44 -1.64
CA ASN A 194 -1.44 19.22 -1.71
C ASN A 194 -2.14 18.09 -2.49
N GLY A 195 -3.16 18.42 -3.29
CA GLY A 195 -3.81 17.48 -4.20
C GLY A 195 -4.55 16.35 -3.50
N TRP A 196 -5.07 16.60 -2.30
CA TRP A 196 -5.79 15.64 -1.45
C TRP A 196 -4.97 14.39 -1.08
N VAL A 197 -3.64 14.50 -1.05
CA VAL A 197 -2.75 13.44 -0.56
C VAL A 197 -2.43 13.71 0.91
N PHE A 198 -3.03 12.94 1.82
CA PHE A 198 -2.96 13.16 3.26
C PHE A 198 -1.51 13.22 3.80
N ASP A 199 -0.68 12.24 3.46
CA ASP A 199 0.71 12.16 3.93
C ASP A 199 1.56 13.36 3.42
N ARG A 200 1.29 13.82 2.20
CA ARG A 200 1.96 14.98 1.61
C ARG A 200 1.54 16.26 2.32
N ALA A 201 0.24 16.45 2.54
CA ALA A 201 -0.26 17.60 3.28
C ALA A 201 0.30 17.64 4.71
N ALA A 202 0.40 16.49 5.39
CA ALA A 202 0.93 16.40 6.74
C ALA A 202 2.43 16.74 6.78
N PHE A 203 3.20 16.25 5.79
CA PHE A 203 4.62 16.59 5.65
C PHE A 203 4.82 18.10 5.43
N VAL A 204 4.09 18.69 4.48
CA VAL A 204 4.19 20.13 4.17
C VAL A 204 3.74 20.99 5.36
N PHE A 205 2.66 20.62 6.04
CA PHE A 205 2.25 21.26 7.29
C PHE A 205 3.37 21.25 8.34
N THR A 206 4.04 20.11 8.53
CA THR A 206 5.12 19.96 9.52
C THR A 206 6.29 20.89 9.21
N GLU A 207 6.69 20.97 7.93
CA GLU A 207 7.73 21.89 7.46
C GLU A 207 7.34 23.36 7.66
N LEU A 208 6.12 23.75 7.26
CA LEU A 208 5.63 25.13 7.40
C LEU A 208 5.48 25.52 8.87
N LYS A 209 5.07 24.59 9.74
CA LYS A 209 4.98 24.80 11.18
C LYS A 209 6.37 24.97 11.79
N ALA A 210 7.33 24.14 11.41
CA ALA A 210 8.72 24.26 11.87
C ALA A 210 9.37 25.58 11.40
N ALA A 211 9.00 26.05 10.21
CA ALA A 211 9.45 27.33 9.66
C ALA A 211 8.66 28.55 10.18
N ASN A 212 7.67 28.38 11.07
CA ASN A 212 6.75 29.43 11.55
C ASN A 212 6.03 30.21 10.43
N GLN A 213 5.71 29.54 9.32
CA GLN A 213 5.05 30.13 8.16
C GLN A 213 3.52 29.93 8.16
N ILE A 214 2.97 29.30 9.19
CA ILE A 214 1.52 29.10 9.33
C ILE A 214 0.92 30.27 10.12
N PRO A 215 -0.04 31.02 9.56
CA PRO A 215 -0.66 32.14 10.25
C PRO A 215 -1.38 31.71 11.54
N PRO A 216 -1.35 32.52 12.61
CA PRO A 216 -2.03 32.20 13.87
C PRO A 216 -3.53 31.95 13.73
N GLU A 217 -4.17 32.58 12.73
CA GLU A 217 -5.60 32.42 12.42
C GLU A 217 -5.94 30.98 12.01
N ALA A 218 -4.95 30.21 11.55
CA ALA A 218 -5.12 28.79 11.25
C ALA A 218 -5.48 27.96 12.47
N PHE A 219 -5.17 28.43 13.68
CA PHE A 219 -5.39 27.69 14.94
C PHE A 219 -6.56 28.23 15.78
N ILE A 220 -7.33 29.19 15.24
CA ILE A 220 -8.56 29.68 15.86
C ILE A 220 -9.70 28.73 15.45
N LYS A 221 -10.28 28.03 16.44
CA LYS A 221 -11.35 27.03 16.23
C LYS A 221 -12.73 27.65 16.14
#